data_AF-A0A315ZE44-F1
#
_entry.id   AF-A0A315ZE44-F1
#
_cell.length_a   1.000
_cell.length_b   1.000
_cell.length_c   1.000
_cell.angle_alpha   90.00
_cell.angle_beta   90.00
_cell.angle_gamma   90.00
#
_symmetry.space_group_name_H-M   'P 1'
#
loop_
_entity.id
_entity.type
_entity.pdbx_description
1 polymer ?
#
loop_
_entity_poly.entity_id
_entity_poly.type
_entity_poly.pdbx_seq_one_letter_code
_entity_poly.pdbx_strand_id
1 'polypeptide(L)'
;MKKLSLKLDANSFLFLKFLLFKLVTYYQHRMPSNVTDQLLIELYQQKFNLHVVDDKKVFRMQLNRSVALALFDYLENIPLHGTEATQRDVIFNQIEIYLQNTSFVYVKE
;
A
#
# COMPACT_ATOMS: atom_id res chain seq x y z
N MET A 1 4.24 16.45 1.87
CA MET A 1 4.39 15.45 0.78
C MET A 1 3.01 15.03 0.31
N LYS A 2 2.78 14.87 -1.00
CA LYS A 2 1.49 14.35 -1.51
C LYS A 2 1.31 12.91 -1.02
N LYS A 3 0.11 12.51 -0.60
CA LYS A 3 -0.25 11.12 -0.27
C LYS A 3 -0.82 10.43 -1.53
N LEU A 4 -0.63 9.13 -1.66
CA LEU A 4 -1.29 8.33 -2.69
C LEU A 4 -2.76 8.16 -2.30
N SER A 5 -3.70 8.48 -3.19
CA SER A 5 -5.13 8.28 -2.96
C SER A 5 -5.64 7.18 -3.89
N LEU A 6 -5.98 6.02 -3.32
CA LEU A 6 -6.53 4.88 -4.05
C LEU A 6 -8.06 4.94 -3.99
N LYS A 7 -8.71 4.74 -5.13
CA LYS A 7 -10.16 4.51 -5.23
C LYS A 7 -10.38 3.03 -5.48
N LEU A 8 -11.07 2.35 -4.56
CA LEU A 8 -11.18 0.91 -4.54
C LEU A 8 -12.66 0.50 -4.44
N ASP A 9 -13.03 -0.58 -5.12
CA ASP A 9 -14.24 -1.31 -4.79
C ASP A 9 -14.09 -2.07 -3.45
N ALA A 10 -15.17 -2.65 -2.96
CA ALA A 10 -15.18 -3.35 -1.67
C ALA A 10 -14.17 -4.52 -1.60
N ASN A 11 -14.01 -5.30 -2.66
CA ASN A 11 -13.13 -6.47 -2.67
C ASN A 11 -11.67 -6.03 -2.72
N SER A 12 -11.33 -5.09 -3.61
CA SER A 12 -10.00 -4.51 -3.73
C SER A 12 -9.58 -3.80 -2.44
N PHE A 13 -10.54 -3.18 -1.74
CA PHE A 13 -10.33 -2.57 -0.43
C PHE A 13 -10.02 -3.60 0.66
N LEU A 14 -10.82 -4.67 0.76
CA LEU A 14 -10.58 -5.75 1.73
C LEU A 14 -9.24 -6.45 1.47
N PHE A 15 -8.94 -6.69 0.20
CA PHE A 15 -7.67 -7.26 -0.23
C PHE A 15 -6.48 -6.38 0.15
N LEU A 16 -6.55 -5.07 -0.12
CA LEU A 16 -5.50 -4.13 0.30
C LEU A 16 -5.33 -4.09 1.82
N LYS A 17 -6.42 -4.10 2.58
CA LYS A 17 -6.37 -4.14 4.06
C LYS A 17 -5.69 -5.42 4.57
N PHE A 18 -5.95 -6.55 3.92
CA PHE A 18 -5.29 -7.82 4.22
C PHE A 18 -3.79 -7.77 3.90
N LEU A 19 -3.40 -7.19 2.77
CA LEU A 19 -1.99 -7.01 2.40
C LEU A 19 -1.25 -6.12 3.39
N LEU A 20 -1.84 -4.99 3.81
CA LEU A 20 -1.25 -4.10 4.82
C LEU A 20 -1.06 -4.81 6.17
N PHE A 21 -1.98 -5.71 6.53
CA PHE A 21 -1.82 -6.52 7.75
C PHE A 21 -0.66 -7.51 7.63
N LYS A 22 -0.55 -8.22 6.50
CA LYS A 22 0.59 -9.10 6.25
C LYS A 22 1.92 -8.34 6.19
N LEU A 23 1.90 -7.12 5.68
CA LEU A 23 3.06 -6.23 5.61
C LEU A 23 3.60 -5.90 7.00
N VAL A 24 2.71 -5.59 7.95
CA VAL A 24 3.06 -5.39 9.37
C VAL A 24 3.78 -6.61 9.93
N THR A 25 3.22 -7.81 9.73
CA THR A 25 3.84 -9.06 10.19
C THR A 25 5.19 -9.31 9.51
N TYR A 26 5.30 -9.03 8.22
CA TYR A 26 6.53 -9.21 7.46
C TYR A 26 7.68 -8.33 7.99
N TYR A 27 7.42 -7.06 8.30
CA TYR A 27 8.44 -6.14 8.81
C TYR A 27 8.76 -6.30 10.29
N GLN A 28 7.81 -6.76 11.11
CA GLN A 28 8.07 -7.10 12.53
C GLN A 28 9.24 -8.09 12.71
N HIS A 29 9.50 -8.93 11.70
CA HIS A 29 10.55 -9.95 11.77
C HIS A 29 11.81 -9.63 10.97
N ARG A 30 11.87 -8.51 10.22
CA ARG A 30 12.95 -8.25 9.24
C ARG A 30 13.64 -6.89 9.33
N MET A 31 13.13 -5.93 10.09
CA MET A 31 13.71 -4.57 10.15
C MET A 31 14.27 -4.21 11.53
N PRO A 32 15.31 -3.34 11.60
CA PRO A 32 15.80 -2.75 12.84
C PRO A 32 14.68 -2.02 13.58
N SER A 33 14.62 -2.16 14.92
CA SER A 33 13.50 -1.68 15.75
C SER A 33 13.08 -0.23 15.49
N ASN A 34 14.04 0.68 15.36
CA ASN A 34 13.77 2.10 15.11
C ASN A 34 13.07 2.41 13.77
N VAL A 35 13.37 1.68 12.69
CA VAL A 35 12.72 1.84 11.38
C VAL A 35 11.39 1.10 11.33
N THR A 36 11.35 -0.08 11.95
CA THR A 36 10.14 -0.88 12.12
C THR A 36 9.07 -0.08 12.85
N ASP A 37 9.40 0.57 13.96
CA ASP A 37 8.42 1.27 14.79
C ASP A 37 7.73 2.43 14.07
N GLN A 38 8.48 3.24 13.32
CA GLN A 38 7.89 4.34 12.55
C GLN A 38 6.99 3.84 11.40
N LEU A 39 7.46 2.85 10.62
CA LEU A 39 6.66 2.26 9.55
C LEU A 39 5.42 1.55 10.09
N LEU A 40 5.55 0.84 11.23
CA LEU A 40 4.43 0.20 11.91
C LEU A 40 3.41 1.23 12.36
N ILE A 41 3.81 2.33 13.01
CA ILE A 41 2.90 3.42 13.39
C ILE A 41 2.12 3.91 12.17
N GLU A 42 2.82 4.16 11.05
CA GLU A 42 2.19 4.62 9.82
C GLU A 42 1.22 3.60 9.21
N LEU A 43 1.56 2.31 9.24
CA LEU A 43 0.69 1.21 8.80
C LEU A 43 -0.54 1.05 9.71
N TYR A 44 -0.37 1.17 11.03
CA TYR A 44 -1.48 1.14 11.99
C TYR A 44 -2.41 2.35 11.80
N GLN A 45 -1.87 3.54 11.52
CA GLN A 45 -2.67 4.72 11.20
C GLN A 45 -3.49 4.54 9.91
N GLN A 46 -3.00 3.77 8.92
CA GLN A 46 -3.78 3.47 7.72
C GLN A 46 -5.02 2.62 7.99
N LYS A 47 -5.11 1.90 9.13
CA LYS A 47 -6.36 1.23 9.53
C LYS A 47 -7.52 2.21 9.76
N PHE A 48 -7.22 3.48 10.04
CA PHE A 48 -8.20 4.51 10.37
C PHE A 48 -8.41 5.56 9.25
N ASN A 49 -7.59 5.56 8.19
CA ASN A 49 -7.74 6.45 7.02
C ASN A 49 -8.78 5.93 6.03
N LEU A 50 -10.02 5.76 6.49
CA LEU A 50 -11.13 5.29 5.68
C LEU A 50 -12.11 6.44 5.43
N HIS A 51 -12.19 6.86 4.17
CA HIS A 51 -13.29 7.69 3.71
C HIS A 51 -14.16 6.86 2.77
N VAL A 52 -15.36 6.50 3.23
CA VAL A 52 -16.44 6.00 2.38
C VAL A 52 -17.08 7.23 1.77
N VAL A 53 -17.00 7.39 0.45
CA VAL A 53 -17.32 8.68 -0.19
C VAL A 53 -18.63 8.66 -0.97
N ASP A 54 -19.33 7.54 -1.12
CA ASP A 54 -20.51 7.55 -2.00
C ASP A 54 -21.49 6.37 -1.82
N ASP A 55 -22.72 6.57 -2.31
CA ASP A 55 -23.81 5.59 -2.41
C ASP A 55 -23.44 4.39 -3.29
N LYS A 56 -22.37 4.52 -4.10
CA LYS A 56 -21.80 3.49 -4.96
C LYS A 56 -20.82 2.53 -4.27
N LYS A 57 -20.66 2.60 -2.95
CA LYS A 57 -19.72 1.76 -2.16
C LYS A 57 -18.26 1.84 -2.66
N VAL A 58 -17.82 3.04 -3.06
CA VAL A 58 -16.42 3.29 -3.43
C VAL A 58 -15.64 3.71 -2.19
N PHE A 59 -14.57 2.97 -1.89
CA PHE A 59 -13.69 3.19 -0.76
C PHE A 59 -12.48 4.00 -1.19
N ARG A 60 -12.14 5.05 -0.42
CA ARG A 60 -10.90 5.78 -0.61
C ARG A 60 -9.93 5.49 0.52
N MET A 61 -8.71 5.08 0.17
CA MET A 61 -7.61 4.91 1.09
C MET A 61 -6.48 5.85 0.70
N GLN A 62 -5.95 6.57 1.68
CA GLN A 62 -4.76 7.39 1.48
C GLN A 62 -3.55 6.69 2.05
N LEU A 63 -2.47 6.56 1.28
CA LEU A 63 -1.21 5.96 1.72
C LEU A 63 -0.10 7.01 1.76
N ASN A 64 0.69 6.99 2.84
CA ASN A 64 1.95 7.73 2.88
C ASN A 64 2.95 7.12 1.90
N ARG A 65 3.96 7.89 1.46
CA ARG A 65 4.96 7.41 0.49
C ARG A 65 5.77 6.22 1.02
N SER A 66 6.19 6.27 2.28
CA SER A 66 6.81 5.17 3.05
C SER A 66 5.99 3.88 2.96
N VAL A 67 4.68 3.96 3.25
CA VAL A 67 3.75 2.83 3.16
C VAL A 67 3.60 2.33 1.72
N ALA A 68 3.52 3.26 0.75
CA ALA A 68 3.43 2.90 -0.67
C ALA A 68 4.69 2.17 -1.17
N LEU A 69 5.88 2.61 -0.77
CA LEU A 69 7.15 1.95 -1.07
C LEU A 69 7.21 0.56 -0.44
N ALA A 70 6.94 0.47 0.86
CA ALA A 70 6.94 -0.79 1.59
C ALA A 70 5.95 -1.81 0.97
N LEU A 71 4.77 -1.34 0.57
CA LEU A 71 3.77 -2.15 -0.10
C LEU A 71 4.22 -2.58 -1.51
N PHE A 72 4.87 -1.69 -2.28
CA PHE A 72 5.42 -2.01 -3.60
C PHE A 72 6.42 -3.16 -3.52
N ASP A 73 7.43 -3.04 -2.63
CA ASP A 73 8.45 -4.06 -2.42
C ASP A 73 7.82 -5.40 -1.98
N TYR A 74 6.81 -5.35 -1.12
CA TYR A 74 6.13 -6.55 -0.65
C TYR A 74 5.31 -7.24 -1.76
N LEU A 75 4.60 -6.46 -2.58
CA LEU A 75 3.77 -6.98 -3.66
C LEU A 75 4.57 -7.69 -4.75
N GLU A 76 5.81 -7.28 -4.97
CA GLU A 76 6.74 -7.93 -5.91
C GLU A 76 7.16 -9.34 -5.44
N ASN A 77 7.15 -9.58 -4.12
CA ASN A 77 7.69 -10.79 -3.51
C ASN A 77 6.64 -11.83 -3.08
N ILE A 78 5.35 -11.54 -3.24
CA ILE A 78 4.28 -12.46 -2.82
C ILE A 78 3.73 -13.31 -3.98
N PRO A 79 3.70 -14.65 -3.84
CA PRO A 79 3.02 -15.50 -4.81
C PRO A 79 1.51 -15.36 -4.62
N LEU A 80 0.83 -14.81 -5.62
CA LEU A 80 -0.62 -14.69 -5.68
C LEU A 80 -1.15 -15.36 -6.94
N HIS A 81 -2.37 -15.90 -6.87
CA HIS A 81 -2.99 -16.65 -7.97
C HIS A 81 -4.43 -16.22 -8.21
N GLY A 82 -4.92 -16.41 -9.44
CA GLY A 82 -6.31 -16.11 -9.80
C GLY A 82 -6.69 -14.65 -9.59
N THR A 83 -7.86 -14.41 -9.01
CA THR A 83 -8.43 -13.07 -8.78
C THR A 83 -7.53 -12.15 -7.94
N GLU A 84 -6.78 -12.71 -6.99
CA GLU A 84 -5.87 -11.95 -6.14
C GLU A 84 -4.68 -11.38 -6.93
N ALA A 85 -4.21 -12.10 -7.97
CA ALA A 85 -3.15 -11.60 -8.84
C ALA A 85 -3.62 -10.39 -9.66
N THR A 86 -4.85 -10.44 -10.20
CA THR A 86 -5.43 -9.31 -10.92
C THR A 86 -5.62 -8.09 -10.00
N GLN A 87 -6.08 -8.30 -8.77
CA GLN A 87 -6.22 -7.22 -7.78
C GLN A 87 -4.87 -6.63 -7.38
N ARG A 88 -3.83 -7.47 -7.21
CA ARG A 88 -2.46 -7.01 -7.02
C ARG A 88 -2.04 -6.11 -8.17
N ASP A 89 -2.18 -6.54 -9.41
CA ASP A 89 -1.68 -5.79 -10.57
C ASP A 89 -2.31 -4.39 -10.67
N VAL A 90 -3.62 -4.30 -10.40
CA VAL A 90 -4.34 -3.00 -10.38
C VAL A 90 -3.80 -2.08 -9.28
N ILE A 91 -3.52 -2.61 -8.09
CA ILE A 91 -2.98 -1.85 -6.96
C ILE A 91 -1.51 -1.49 -7.21
N PHE A 92 -0.73 -2.45 -7.70
CA PHE A 92 0.69 -2.33 -7.98
C PHE A 92 0.95 -1.23 -9.01
N ASN A 93 0.24 -1.24 -10.14
CA ASN A 93 0.38 -0.22 -11.18
C ASN A 93 0.04 1.19 -10.65
N GLN A 94 -0.97 1.33 -9.79
CA GLN A 94 -1.30 2.63 -9.18
C GLN A 94 -0.21 3.12 -8.23
N ILE A 95 0.40 2.21 -7.46
CA ILE A 95 1.52 2.53 -6.58
C ILE A 95 2.75 2.91 -7.43
N GLU A 96 3.06 2.14 -8.46
CA GLU A 96 4.17 2.39 -9.36
C GLU A 96 4.08 3.78 -10.01
N ILE A 97 2.95 4.11 -10.63
CA ILE A 97 2.69 5.42 -11.24
C ILE A 97 2.86 6.53 -10.21
N TYR A 98 2.36 6.35 -8.99
CA TYR A 98 2.53 7.33 -7.93
C TYR A 98 3.99 7.49 -7.52
N LEU A 99 4.73 6.39 -7.38
CA LEU A 99 6.14 6.43 -7.00
C LEU A 99 6.98 7.09 -8.09
N GLN A 100 6.74 6.78 -9.38
CA GLN A 100 7.39 7.43 -10.52
C GLN A 100 7.13 8.94 -10.55
N ASN A 101 5.87 9.36 -10.36
CA ASN A 101 5.47 10.78 -10.38
C ASN A 101 5.89 11.58 -9.13
N THR A 102 6.33 10.89 -8.07
CA THR A 102 6.80 11.53 -6.83
C THR A 102 8.30 11.32 -6.60
N SER A 103 8.98 10.67 -7.53
CA SER A 103 10.43 10.58 -7.54
C SER A 103 10.97 11.74 -8.37
N PHE A 104 11.74 12.62 -7.72
CA PHE A 104 12.83 13.27 -8.46
C PHE A 104 13.70 12.14 -8.99
N VAL A 105 14.02 12.19 -10.28
CA VAL A 105 14.82 11.21 -11.03
C VAL A 105 15.92 10.63 -10.15
N TYR A 106 15.75 9.37 -9.71
CA TYR A 106 16.89 8.60 -9.22
C TYR A 106 17.64 8.17 -10.47
N VAL A 107 18.57 9.02 -10.93
CA VAL A 107 19.56 8.60 -11.91
C VAL A 107 20.40 7.55 -11.18
N LYS A 108 20.25 6.29 -11.60
CA LYS A 108 21.23 5.25 -11.26
C LYS A 108 22.54 5.70 -11.90
N GLU A 109 23.52 6.11 -11.09
CA GLU A 109 24.93 6.13 -11.50
C GLU A 109 25.44 4.69 -11.68
#